data_AF-A0A351FU38-F1
#
_entry.id   AF-A0A351FU38-F1
#
_cell.length_a   1.000
_cell.length_b   1.000
_cell.length_c   1.000
_cell.angle_alpha   90.00
_cell.angle_beta   90.00
_cell.angle_gamma   90.00
#
_symmetry.space_group_name_H-M   'P 1'
#
loop_
_entity.id
_entity.type
_entity.pdbx_description
1 polymer ?
#
loop_
_entity_poly.entity_id
_entity_poly.type
_entity_poly.pdbx_seq_one_letter_code
_entity_poly.pdbx_strand_id
1 'polypeptide(L)'
;MECILAFALIVIVLTAAIIWGVLYALGYGKSHACARLAQKYHGQVLRGYLFGRPRVQFLYGRELFHLSARKLNHSSRSVVTQIECSWPDPEFQCEVFTRGFTAVKSGVPLSNSADLLSKVGGYFQVHTNDERRAEQFLSEGVQWELSKLLAIQGDQQVYLRVDQGALCIRKLTWLTRFEYLDEFTLVALELFDQAMLTRSDGIAFIDAGAAQIIDEARCQVCGEDILSDMVFCRRCKTPHHIECWHYNGSCSIFGCQETRYSVPMVADSVTETSSEEDET
;
A
#
# COMPACT_ATOMS: atom_id res chain seq x y z
N MET A 1 -66.13 -11.35 -8.94
CA MET A 1 -64.90 -10.74 -9.52
C MET A 1 -64.02 -10.09 -8.46
N GLU A 2 -64.58 -9.49 -7.41
CA GLU A 2 -63.82 -8.82 -6.33
C GLU A 2 -62.82 -9.73 -5.59
N CYS A 3 -63.20 -10.99 -5.28
CA CYS A 3 -62.28 -11.93 -4.61
C CYS A 3 -61.03 -12.27 -5.45
N ILE A 4 -61.15 -12.31 -6.78
CA ILE A 4 -60.03 -12.60 -7.68
C ILE A 4 -59.05 -11.41 -7.71
N LEU A 5 -59.57 -10.18 -7.72
CA LEU A 5 -58.76 -8.97 -7.66
C LEU A 5 -58.01 -8.85 -6.32
N ALA A 6 -58.68 -9.13 -5.20
CA ALA A 6 -58.06 -9.12 -3.88
C ALA A 6 -56.94 -10.16 -3.78
N PHE A 7 -57.18 -11.38 -4.27
CA PHE A 7 -56.17 -12.43 -4.31
C PHE A 7 -54.97 -12.03 -5.17
N ALA A 8 -55.20 -11.51 -6.38
CA ALA A 8 -54.13 -11.05 -7.28
C ALA A 8 -53.28 -9.95 -6.63
N LEU A 9 -53.89 -9.00 -5.91
CA LEU A 9 -53.16 -7.93 -5.22
C LEU A 9 -52.29 -8.47 -4.08
N ILE A 10 -52.78 -9.43 -3.29
CA ILE A 10 -51.99 -10.08 -2.24
C ILE A 10 -50.78 -10.80 -2.84
N VAL A 11 -50.95 -11.53 -3.94
CA VAL A 11 -49.85 -12.21 -4.64
C VAL A 11 -48.82 -11.21 -5.16
N ILE A 12 -49.24 -10.07 -5.70
CA ILE A 12 -48.33 -9.01 -6.17
C ILE A 12 -47.54 -8.42 -4.99
N VAL A 13 -48.18 -8.15 -3.85
CA VAL A 13 -47.50 -7.60 -2.67
C VAL A 13 -46.52 -8.61 -2.07
N LEU A 14 -46.91 -9.88 -1.95
CA LEU A 14 -46.04 -10.94 -1.44
C LEU A 14 -44.84 -11.19 -2.36
N THR A 15 -45.06 -11.23 -3.68
CA THR A 15 -43.95 -11.38 -4.64
C THR A 15 -43.02 -10.18 -4.61
N ALA A 16 -43.54 -8.95 -4.53
CA ALA A 16 -42.73 -7.74 -4.36
C ALA A 16 -41.92 -7.77 -3.04
N ALA A 17 -42.52 -8.21 -1.92
CA ALA A 17 -41.83 -8.34 -0.64
C ALA A 17 -40.72 -9.42 -0.67
N ILE A 18 -40.97 -10.57 -1.32
CA ILE A 18 -39.96 -11.63 -1.49
C ILE A 18 -38.82 -11.13 -2.37
N ILE A 19 -39.12 -10.50 -3.50
CA ILE A 19 -38.11 -9.92 -4.40
C ILE A 19 -37.27 -8.89 -3.64
N TRP A 20 -37.90 -8.01 -2.86
CA TRP A 20 -37.19 -7.05 -2.01
C TRP A 20 -36.32 -7.76 -0.99
N GLY A 21 -36.84 -8.74 -0.24
CA GLY A 21 -36.09 -9.49 0.76
C GLY A 21 -34.85 -10.17 0.18
N VAL A 22 -34.97 -10.79 -1.01
CA VAL A 22 -33.85 -11.40 -1.72
C VAL A 22 -32.83 -10.36 -2.17
N LEU A 23 -33.29 -9.24 -2.78
CA LEU A 23 -32.40 -8.14 -3.19
C LEU A 23 -31.66 -7.53 -1.99
N TYR A 24 -32.34 -7.40 -0.84
CA TYR A 24 -31.76 -6.90 0.40
C TYR A 24 -30.70 -7.85 0.95
N ALA A 25 -31.00 -9.16 1.00
CA ALA A 25 -30.05 -10.18 1.44
C ALA A 25 -28.81 -10.25 0.55
N LEU A 26 -28.97 -10.14 -0.77
CA LEU A 26 -27.86 -10.08 -1.74
C LEU A 26 -26.99 -8.81 -1.57
N GLY A 27 -27.57 -7.72 -1.07
CA GLY A 27 -26.84 -6.50 -0.71
C GLY A 27 -26.12 -6.59 0.64
N TYR A 28 -26.64 -7.40 1.58
CA TYR A 28 -26.22 -7.42 2.98
C TYR A 28 -24.77 -7.85 3.18
N GLY A 29 -24.32 -8.90 2.47
CA GLY A 29 -22.94 -9.41 2.60
C GLY A 29 -21.87 -8.37 2.27
N LYS A 30 -22.13 -7.49 1.30
CA LYS A 30 -21.20 -6.42 0.88
C LYS A 30 -21.09 -5.32 1.94
N SER A 31 -22.20 -5.00 2.59
CA SER A 31 -22.22 -4.00 3.66
C SER A 31 -21.42 -4.46 4.88
N HIS A 32 -21.41 -5.76 5.17
CA HIS A 32 -20.73 -6.31 6.34
C HIS A 32 -19.20 -6.22 6.24
N ALA A 33 -18.61 -6.58 5.09
CA ALA A 33 -17.17 -6.46 4.89
C ALA A 33 -16.69 -5.00 5.00
N CYS A 34 -17.44 -4.05 4.40
CA CYS A 34 -17.15 -2.62 4.51
C CYS A 34 -17.30 -2.11 5.95
N ALA A 35 -18.31 -2.57 6.69
CA ALA A 35 -18.51 -2.19 8.09
C ALA A 35 -17.37 -2.67 9.00
N ARG A 36 -16.92 -3.91 8.82
CA ARG A 36 -15.76 -4.45 9.54
C ARG A 36 -14.47 -3.70 9.20
N LEU A 37 -14.28 -3.35 7.93
CA LEU A 37 -13.14 -2.56 7.50
C LEU A 37 -13.17 -1.16 8.13
N ALA A 38 -14.32 -0.49 8.09
CA ALA A 38 -14.51 0.81 8.76
C ALA A 38 -14.20 0.71 10.26
N GLN A 39 -14.65 -0.34 10.93
CA GLN A 39 -14.34 -0.55 12.34
C GLN A 39 -12.82 -0.73 12.59
N LYS A 40 -12.14 -1.54 11.77
CA LYS A 40 -10.70 -1.81 11.91
C LYS A 40 -9.85 -0.55 11.74
N TYR A 41 -10.18 0.27 10.75
CA TYR A 41 -9.43 1.49 10.41
C TYR A 41 -10.03 2.76 11.06
N HIS A 42 -10.87 2.62 12.09
CA HIS A 42 -11.54 3.73 12.79
C HIS A 42 -12.25 4.72 11.84
N GLY A 43 -12.78 4.20 10.73
CA GLY A 43 -13.45 4.93 9.67
C GLY A 43 -14.98 4.91 9.79
N GLN A 44 -15.62 5.33 8.70
CA GLN A 44 -17.07 5.39 8.56
C GLN A 44 -17.51 4.78 7.24
N VAL A 45 -18.66 4.10 7.26
CA VAL A 45 -19.32 3.62 6.04
C VAL A 45 -20.26 4.70 5.52
N LEU A 46 -19.92 5.30 4.39
CA LEU A 46 -20.81 6.19 3.66
C LEU A 46 -21.80 5.33 2.87
N ARG A 47 -23.06 5.38 3.28
CA ARG A 47 -24.16 4.77 2.52
C ARG A 47 -24.48 5.67 1.33
N GLY A 48 -24.36 5.12 0.12
CA GLY A 48 -24.95 5.78 -1.04
C GLY A 48 -26.47 5.78 -0.95
N TYR A 49 -27.14 6.34 -1.96
CA TYR A 49 -28.60 6.20 -2.15
C TYR A 49 -29.04 4.73 -2.09
N LEU A 50 -30.35 4.44 -2.06
CA LEU A 50 -30.94 3.09 -1.88
C LEU A 50 -30.31 1.92 -2.68
N PHE A 51 -29.60 2.20 -3.78
CA PHE A 51 -28.88 1.22 -4.61
C PHE A 51 -27.39 1.53 -4.82
N GLY A 52 -26.88 2.52 -4.09
CA GLY A 52 -25.49 2.94 -4.10
C GLY A 52 -24.61 1.89 -3.44
N ARG A 53 -23.43 1.67 -4.01
CA ARG A 53 -22.45 0.76 -3.40
C ARG A 53 -21.85 1.43 -2.17
N PRO A 54 -21.60 0.66 -1.09
CA PRO A 54 -21.00 1.21 0.11
C PRO A 54 -19.63 1.81 -0.21
N ARG A 55 -19.31 2.92 0.44
CA ARG A 55 -17.96 3.49 0.46
C ARG A 55 -17.48 3.50 1.90
N VAL A 56 -16.21 3.25 2.11
CA VAL A 56 -15.56 3.38 3.41
C VAL A 56 -14.62 4.57 3.34
N GLN A 57 -14.70 5.45 4.33
CA GLN A 57 -13.77 6.55 4.50
C GLN A 57 -13.01 6.37 5.81
N PHE A 58 -11.71 6.58 5.82
CA PHE A 58 -10.88 6.50 7.03
C PHE A 58 -9.63 7.37 6.90
N LEU A 59 -9.05 7.76 8.03
CA LEU A 59 -7.81 8.52 8.07
C LEU A 59 -6.61 7.57 8.17
N TYR A 60 -5.55 7.89 7.44
CA TYR A 60 -4.25 7.24 7.57
C TYR A 60 -3.15 8.30 7.53
N GLY A 61 -2.41 8.45 8.63
CA GLY A 61 -1.55 9.61 8.84
C GLY A 61 -2.37 10.90 8.84
N ARG A 62 -2.12 11.77 7.86
CA ARG A 62 -2.86 13.03 7.65
C ARG A 62 -3.84 12.97 6.47
N GLU A 63 -3.84 11.88 5.72
CA GLU A 63 -4.61 11.77 4.49
C GLU A 63 -5.92 11.02 4.72
N LEU A 64 -6.95 11.46 3.99
CA LEU A 64 -8.25 10.81 3.96
C LEU A 64 -8.31 9.81 2.81
N PHE A 65 -8.56 8.54 3.14
CA PHE A 65 -8.69 7.45 2.19
C PHE A 65 -10.15 7.10 1.95
N HIS A 66 -10.49 6.87 0.68
CA HIS A 66 -11.80 6.43 0.24
C HIS A 66 -11.71 5.07 -0.45
N LEU A 67 -12.25 4.03 0.19
CA LEU A 67 -12.46 2.73 -0.42
C LEU A 67 -13.87 2.65 -1.02
N SER A 68 -13.98 2.22 -2.28
CA SER A 68 -15.27 2.10 -2.96
C SER A 68 -15.30 1.02 -4.03
N ALA A 69 -16.52 0.56 -4.35
CA ALA A 69 -16.80 -0.27 -5.52
C ALA A 69 -17.27 0.61 -6.70
N ARG A 70 -16.59 0.58 -7.85
CA ARG A 70 -17.05 1.34 -9.04
C ARG A 70 -17.38 0.40 -10.21
N LYS A 71 -18.35 0.77 -11.05
CA LYS A 71 -18.57 0.10 -12.34
C LYS A 71 -17.66 0.77 -13.36
N LEU A 72 -16.99 -0.01 -14.19
CA LEU A 72 -16.26 0.54 -15.34
C LEU A 72 -17.26 0.91 -16.45
N ASN A 73 -17.12 2.09 -17.02
CA ASN A 73 -18.10 2.66 -17.97
C ASN A 73 -18.27 1.86 -19.27
N HIS A 74 -17.28 1.03 -19.65
CA HIS A 74 -17.26 0.32 -20.94
C HIS A 74 -17.65 -1.15 -20.87
N SER A 75 -17.76 -1.75 -19.67
CA SER A 75 -18.17 -3.14 -19.50
C SER A 75 -19.24 -3.20 -18.44
N SER A 76 -20.46 -3.56 -18.83
CA SER A 76 -21.61 -3.70 -17.93
C SER A 76 -21.38 -4.72 -16.81
N ARG A 77 -20.33 -5.55 -16.89
CA ARG A 77 -20.02 -6.61 -15.94
C ARG A 77 -18.83 -6.35 -15.02
N SER A 78 -17.97 -5.38 -15.32
CA SER A 78 -16.72 -5.21 -14.56
C SER A 78 -16.90 -4.24 -13.39
N VAL A 79 -16.85 -4.79 -12.17
CA VAL A 79 -16.84 -4.02 -10.92
C VAL A 79 -15.43 -4.02 -10.37
N VAL A 80 -14.94 -2.84 -10.04
CA VAL A 80 -13.60 -2.66 -9.48
C VAL A 80 -13.67 -2.29 -8.02
N THR A 81 -12.71 -2.79 -7.24
CA THR A 81 -12.40 -2.30 -5.90
C THR A 81 -11.37 -1.18 -6.06
N GLN A 82 -11.66 0.00 -5.51
CA GLN A 82 -10.82 1.18 -5.65
C GLN A 82 -10.52 1.77 -4.27
N ILE A 83 -9.26 2.14 -4.03
CA ILE A 83 -8.84 3.07 -2.99
C ILE A 83 -8.36 4.36 -3.65
N GLU A 84 -8.72 5.50 -3.05
CA GLU A 84 -8.35 6.83 -3.52
C GLU A 84 -7.98 7.71 -2.32
N CYS A 85 -6.91 8.50 -2.44
CA CYS A 85 -6.47 9.48 -1.46
C CYS A 85 -5.88 10.71 -2.15
N SER A 86 -5.66 11.79 -1.40
CA SER A 86 -4.97 12.96 -1.91
C SER A 86 -3.52 12.61 -2.25
N TRP A 87 -3.03 13.23 -3.31
CA TRP A 87 -1.64 13.19 -3.70
C TRP A 87 -1.09 14.63 -3.70
N PRO A 88 0.03 14.89 -3.01
CA PRO A 88 0.54 16.24 -2.78
C PRO A 88 1.06 16.97 -4.03
N ASP A 89 1.31 16.27 -5.13
CA ASP A 89 1.83 16.85 -6.36
C ASP A 89 0.80 16.83 -7.49
N PRO A 90 0.13 17.95 -7.79
CA PRO A 90 -0.91 17.96 -8.82
C PRO A 90 -0.36 17.90 -10.25
N GLU A 91 0.93 18.19 -10.46
CA GLU A 91 1.56 18.23 -11.78
C GLU A 91 2.09 16.86 -12.21
N PHE A 92 2.40 15.98 -11.26
CA PHE A 92 2.85 14.63 -11.56
C PHE A 92 1.69 13.74 -12.05
N GLN A 93 1.84 13.18 -13.25
CA GLN A 93 0.89 12.25 -13.84
C GLN A 93 1.59 10.93 -14.15
N CYS A 94 1.11 9.85 -13.54
CA CYS A 94 1.64 8.51 -13.75
C CYS A 94 0.52 7.47 -13.70
N GLU A 95 0.41 6.66 -14.72
CA GLU A 95 -0.50 5.51 -14.78
C GLU A 95 0.32 4.22 -14.89
N VAL A 96 0.08 3.27 -13.99
CA VAL A 96 0.75 1.97 -13.97
C VAL A 96 -0.31 0.89 -14.00
N PHE A 97 -0.23 -0.01 -14.97
CA PHE A 97 -1.25 -1.05 -15.14
C PHE A 97 -0.69 -2.32 -15.73
N THR A 98 -1.32 -3.45 -15.43
CA THR A 98 -0.87 -4.75 -15.93
C THR A 98 -1.01 -4.88 -17.44
N ARG A 99 -0.08 -5.58 -18.11
CA ARG A 99 -0.21 -5.89 -19.53
C ARG A 99 -1.54 -6.60 -19.81
N GLY A 100 -2.21 -6.23 -20.90
CA GLY A 100 -3.52 -6.75 -21.26
C GLY A 100 -4.70 -6.08 -20.56
N PHE A 101 -4.45 -5.04 -19.75
CA PHE A 101 -5.48 -4.19 -19.20
C PHE A 101 -6.13 -3.35 -20.31
N THR A 102 -7.29 -3.79 -20.79
CA THR A 102 -8.02 -3.13 -21.89
C THR A 102 -9.10 -2.15 -21.40
N ALA A 103 -9.33 -2.09 -20.10
CA ALA A 103 -10.58 -1.61 -19.54
C ALA A 103 -10.64 -0.11 -19.23
N VAL A 104 -9.52 0.63 -19.31
CA VAL A 104 -9.50 2.08 -19.08
C VAL A 104 -8.54 2.73 -20.06
N LYS A 105 -9.02 3.08 -21.26
CA LYS A 105 -8.40 4.20 -21.96
C LYS A 105 -8.78 5.44 -21.16
N SER A 106 -7.89 5.89 -20.29
CA SER A 106 -7.93 7.26 -19.77
C SER A 106 -8.07 8.16 -21.00
N GLY A 107 -9.14 8.97 -21.07
CA GLY A 107 -9.49 9.73 -22.27
C GLY A 107 -8.44 10.78 -22.67
N VAL A 108 -7.37 10.89 -21.89
CA VAL A 108 -6.21 11.73 -22.16
C VAL A 108 -5.11 10.85 -22.77
N PRO A 109 -4.74 11.06 -24.05
CA PRO A 109 -3.58 10.41 -24.62
C PRO A 109 -2.32 10.97 -23.94
N LEU A 110 -1.77 10.24 -22.96
CA LEU A 110 -0.43 10.51 -22.43
C LEU A 110 0.56 10.21 -23.56
N SER A 111 1.25 11.24 -24.06
CA SER A 111 2.02 11.17 -25.30
C SER A 111 3.32 10.38 -25.22
N ASN A 112 3.76 9.97 -24.03
CA ASN A 112 5.03 9.29 -23.83
C ASN A 112 4.81 7.96 -23.08
N SER A 113 4.66 6.86 -23.81
CA SER A 113 4.92 5.53 -23.23
C SER A 113 6.43 5.34 -23.19
N ALA A 114 7.08 5.83 -22.14
CA ALA A 114 8.47 5.49 -21.89
C ALA A 114 8.58 3.97 -21.65
N ASP A 115 9.62 3.34 -22.20
CA ASP A 115 9.87 1.90 -22.06
C ASP A 115 10.46 1.58 -20.67
N LEU A 116 9.83 2.11 -19.61
CA LEU A 116 10.10 1.84 -18.20
C LEU A 116 9.80 0.36 -17.81
N LEU A 117 9.40 -0.45 -18.79
CA LEU A 117 9.01 -1.85 -18.68
C LEU A 117 10.13 -2.74 -18.12
N SER A 118 11.40 -2.37 -18.36
CA SER A 118 12.55 -3.14 -17.88
C SER A 118 12.68 -3.09 -16.36
N LYS A 119 12.28 -1.98 -15.72
CA LYS A 119 12.41 -1.80 -14.27
C LYS A 119 11.28 -2.46 -13.49
N VAL A 120 10.03 -2.36 -13.95
CA VAL A 120 8.84 -2.85 -13.21
C VAL A 120 8.52 -4.33 -13.50
N GLY A 121 9.53 -5.15 -13.79
CA GLY A 121 9.37 -6.60 -13.91
C GLY A 121 8.53 -7.10 -15.10
N GLY A 122 8.41 -6.36 -16.20
CA GLY A 122 7.76 -6.81 -17.44
C GLY A 122 6.24 -7.10 -17.38
N TYR A 123 5.63 -7.14 -16.20
CA TYR A 123 4.20 -7.37 -16.00
C TYR A 123 3.37 -6.10 -16.14
N PHE A 124 3.97 -4.94 -15.89
CA PHE A 124 3.30 -3.64 -15.90
C PHE A 124 3.66 -2.84 -17.15
N GLN A 125 2.76 -1.93 -17.51
CA GLN A 125 2.94 -0.84 -18.46
C GLN A 125 2.82 0.47 -17.68
N VAL A 126 3.68 1.43 -18.03
CA VAL A 126 3.78 2.72 -17.34
C VAL A 126 3.57 3.83 -18.37
N HIS A 127 2.62 4.73 -18.11
CA HIS A 127 2.48 5.98 -18.84
C HIS A 127 2.74 7.13 -17.89
N THR A 128 3.50 8.13 -18.31
CA THR A 128 3.85 9.26 -17.45
C THR A 128 4.03 10.54 -18.27
N ASN A 129 3.83 11.69 -17.64
CA ASN A 129 4.23 12.97 -18.21
C ASN A 129 5.70 13.33 -17.92
N ASP A 130 6.33 12.69 -16.95
CA ASP A 130 7.73 12.87 -16.57
C ASP A 130 8.39 11.52 -16.27
N GLU A 131 9.32 11.11 -17.13
CA GLU A 131 10.00 9.81 -17.03
C GLU A 131 10.88 9.71 -15.80
N ARG A 132 11.68 10.74 -15.51
CA ARG A 132 12.60 10.75 -14.36
C ARG A 132 11.84 10.66 -13.04
N ARG A 133 10.76 11.42 -12.92
CA ARG A 133 9.91 11.37 -11.72
C ARG A 133 9.17 10.05 -11.60
N ALA A 134 8.77 9.44 -12.71
CA ALA A 134 8.18 8.10 -12.69
C ALA A 134 9.20 7.04 -12.26
N GLU A 135 10.46 7.13 -12.68
CA GLU A 135 11.51 6.23 -12.19
C GLU A 135 11.71 6.33 -10.68
N GLN A 136 11.75 7.54 -10.14
CA GLN A 136 11.87 7.77 -8.71
C GLN A 136 10.64 7.25 -7.96
N PHE A 137 9.44 7.54 -8.46
CA PHE A 137 8.16 7.07 -7.89
C PHE A 137 8.07 5.53 -7.90
N LEU A 138 8.56 4.88 -8.96
CA LEU A 138 8.60 3.43 -9.12
C LEU A 138 9.83 2.81 -8.46
N SER A 139 10.11 3.21 -7.22
CA SER A 139 11.16 2.60 -6.39
C SER A 139 10.92 1.10 -6.18
N GLU A 140 11.96 0.36 -5.77
CA GLU A 140 11.84 -1.07 -5.45
C GLU A 140 10.71 -1.36 -4.45
N GLY A 141 10.54 -0.49 -3.45
CA GLY A 141 9.45 -0.59 -2.49
C GLY A 141 8.07 -0.52 -3.14
N VAL A 142 7.85 0.45 -4.04
CA VAL A 142 6.57 0.56 -4.78
C VAL A 142 6.35 -0.63 -5.70
N GLN A 143 7.40 -1.11 -6.38
CA GLN A 143 7.30 -2.29 -7.25
C GLN A 143 6.96 -3.57 -6.48
N TRP A 144 7.53 -3.73 -5.28
CA TRP A 144 7.22 -4.83 -4.37
C TRP A 144 5.75 -4.80 -3.95
N GLU A 145 5.23 -3.64 -3.56
CA GLU A 145 3.81 -3.50 -3.20
C GLU A 145 2.87 -3.71 -4.38
N LEU A 146 3.24 -3.24 -5.58
CA LEU A 146 2.52 -3.56 -6.82
C LEU A 146 2.45 -5.08 -7.05
N SER A 147 3.53 -5.80 -6.78
CA SER A 147 3.59 -7.26 -6.90
C SER A 147 2.68 -7.94 -5.88
N LYS A 148 2.63 -7.45 -4.62
CA LYS A 148 1.66 -7.93 -3.63
C LYS A 148 0.22 -7.69 -4.09
N LEU A 149 -0.10 -6.52 -4.64
CA LEU A 149 -1.43 -6.23 -5.18
C LEU A 149 -1.85 -7.19 -6.29
N LEU A 150 -0.91 -7.69 -7.11
CA LEU A 150 -1.20 -8.72 -8.10
C LEU A 150 -1.59 -10.05 -7.45
N ALA A 151 -0.89 -10.43 -6.38
CA ALA A 151 -1.09 -11.69 -5.68
C ALA A 151 -2.42 -11.78 -4.91
N ILE A 152 -3.02 -10.64 -4.55
CA ILE A 152 -4.36 -10.61 -3.92
C ILE A 152 -5.39 -11.25 -4.85
N GLN A 153 -6.23 -12.11 -4.27
CA GLN A 153 -7.22 -12.92 -4.98
C GLN A 153 -8.04 -12.13 -6.03
N GLY A 154 -8.30 -12.78 -7.17
CA GLY A 154 -9.14 -12.29 -8.25
C GLY A 154 -8.37 -12.21 -9.55
N ASP A 155 -8.75 -11.26 -10.39
CA ASP A 155 -8.00 -10.97 -11.61
C ASP A 155 -6.62 -10.41 -11.26
N GLN A 156 -5.58 -10.88 -11.95
CA GLN A 156 -4.21 -10.37 -11.86
C GLN A 156 -4.09 -8.99 -12.56
N GLN A 157 -5.12 -8.16 -12.42
CA GLN A 157 -5.22 -6.87 -13.07
C GLN A 157 -5.29 -5.77 -12.01
N VAL A 158 -4.23 -4.98 -11.97
CA VAL A 158 -4.05 -3.84 -11.07
C VAL A 158 -3.88 -2.60 -11.94
N TYR A 159 -4.47 -1.50 -11.48
CA TYR A 159 -4.35 -0.19 -12.10
C TYR A 159 -4.09 0.84 -11.00
N LEU A 160 -2.93 1.48 -11.08
CA LEU A 160 -2.52 2.60 -10.24
C LEU A 160 -2.50 3.85 -11.10
N ARG A 161 -3.01 4.95 -10.56
CA ARG A 161 -2.96 6.26 -11.20
C ARG A 161 -2.66 7.33 -10.18
N VAL A 162 -1.70 8.19 -10.50
CA VAL A 162 -1.44 9.48 -9.89
C VAL A 162 -1.81 10.54 -10.92
N ASP A 163 -2.79 11.39 -10.63
CA ASP A 163 -3.20 12.49 -11.51
C ASP A 163 -4.00 13.52 -10.70
N GLN A 164 -3.89 14.81 -11.07
CA GLN A 164 -4.65 15.92 -10.50
C GLN A 164 -4.65 15.97 -8.96
N GLY A 165 -3.51 15.62 -8.35
CA GLY A 165 -3.37 15.62 -6.90
C GLY A 165 -4.17 14.52 -6.21
N ALA A 166 -4.40 13.39 -6.89
CA ALA A 166 -4.97 12.19 -6.31
C ALA A 166 -4.16 10.94 -6.68
N LEU A 167 -4.02 10.03 -5.72
CA LEU A 167 -3.55 8.66 -5.95
C LEU A 167 -4.75 7.72 -5.92
N CYS A 168 -4.87 6.87 -6.93
CA CYS A 168 -5.96 5.93 -7.11
C CYS A 168 -5.40 4.55 -7.42
N ILE A 169 -5.73 3.55 -6.59
CA ILE A 169 -5.34 2.16 -6.75
C ILE A 169 -6.61 1.34 -6.99
N ARG A 170 -6.61 0.52 -8.05
CA ARG A 170 -7.77 -0.30 -8.45
C ARG A 170 -7.37 -1.75 -8.65
N LYS A 171 -8.24 -2.64 -8.20
CA LYS A 171 -8.24 -4.07 -8.52
C LYS A 171 -9.47 -4.38 -9.36
N LEU A 172 -9.31 -5.11 -10.47
CA LEU A 172 -10.38 -5.36 -11.45
C LEU A 172 -11.45 -6.38 -11.06
N THR A 173 -11.53 -6.68 -9.78
CA THR A 173 -12.58 -7.49 -9.20
C THR A 173 -13.21 -6.78 -8.01
N TRP A 174 -14.45 -7.15 -7.69
CA TRP A 174 -15.10 -6.68 -6.47
C TRP A 174 -14.76 -7.60 -5.31
N LEU A 175 -13.96 -7.10 -4.36
CA LEU A 175 -13.55 -7.84 -3.17
C LEU A 175 -14.69 -7.80 -2.14
N THR A 176 -15.50 -8.86 -2.11
CA THR A 176 -16.67 -8.96 -1.21
C THR A 176 -16.33 -9.52 0.16
N ARG A 177 -15.24 -10.28 0.28
CA ARG A 177 -14.81 -10.91 1.52
C ARG A 177 -13.94 -9.95 2.31
N PHE A 178 -14.15 -9.92 3.62
CA PHE A 178 -13.40 -9.04 4.51
C PHE A 178 -11.90 -9.28 4.42
N GLU A 179 -11.47 -10.54 4.39
CA GLU A 179 -10.04 -10.91 4.35
C GLU A 179 -9.31 -10.26 3.16
N TYR A 180 -9.85 -10.37 1.95
CA TYR A 180 -9.23 -9.78 0.76
C TYR A 180 -9.37 -8.26 0.71
N LEU A 181 -10.47 -7.72 1.22
CA LEU A 181 -10.68 -6.27 1.27
C LEU A 181 -9.69 -5.61 2.24
N ASP A 182 -9.44 -6.27 3.37
CA ASP A 182 -8.48 -5.87 4.39
C ASP A 182 -7.05 -5.95 3.86
N GLU A 183 -6.68 -7.07 3.24
CA GLU A 183 -5.37 -7.25 2.59
C GLU A 183 -5.13 -6.20 1.50
N PHE A 184 -6.12 -5.95 0.62
CA PHE A 184 -6.05 -4.91 -0.40
C PHE A 184 -5.87 -3.51 0.21
N THR A 185 -6.56 -3.25 1.32
CA THR A 185 -6.42 -1.97 2.02
C THR A 185 -5.03 -1.82 2.63
N LEU A 186 -4.53 -2.84 3.31
CA LEU A 186 -3.20 -2.82 3.92
C LEU A 186 -2.11 -2.59 2.87
N VAL A 187 -2.10 -3.37 1.79
CA VAL A 187 -1.09 -3.24 0.72
C VAL A 187 -1.20 -1.88 0.01
N ALA A 188 -2.40 -1.34 -0.16
CA ALA A 188 -2.58 0.00 -0.72
C ALA A 188 -2.00 1.11 0.18
N LEU A 189 -2.10 0.96 1.50
CA LEU A 189 -1.50 1.89 2.46
C LEU A 189 0.03 1.76 2.48
N GLU A 190 0.56 0.53 2.47
CA GLU A 190 2.00 0.27 2.35
C GLU A 190 2.56 0.86 1.06
N LEU A 191 1.85 0.70 -0.07
CA LEU A 191 2.22 1.31 -1.35
C LEU A 191 2.26 2.83 -1.24
N PHE A 192 1.25 3.45 -0.61
CA PHE A 192 1.22 4.89 -0.42
C PHE A 192 2.42 5.38 0.40
N ASP A 193 2.78 4.69 1.48
CA ASP A 193 3.95 5.04 2.29
C ASP A 193 5.25 4.93 1.48
N GLN A 194 5.44 3.83 0.75
CA GLN A 194 6.60 3.66 -0.13
C GLN A 194 6.67 4.77 -1.18
N ALA A 195 5.54 5.12 -1.79
CA ALA A 195 5.45 6.20 -2.76
C ALA A 195 5.75 7.58 -2.13
N MET A 196 5.31 7.83 -0.90
CA MET A 196 5.63 9.06 -0.17
C MET A 196 7.12 9.17 0.16
N LEU A 197 7.78 8.06 0.51
CA LEU A 197 9.22 8.05 0.78
C LEU A 197 10.06 8.50 -0.42
N THR A 198 9.62 8.21 -1.64
CA THR A 198 10.31 8.66 -2.88
C THR A 198 10.30 10.17 -3.07
N ARG A 199 9.39 10.89 -2.38
CA ARG A 199 9.26 12.35 -2.47
C ARG A 199 10.06 13.10 -1.42
N SER A 200 10.62 12.41 -0.44
CA SER A 200 11.51 13.01 0.57
C SER A 200 12.85 13.35 -0.11
N ASP A 201 12.84 14.36 -0.99
CA ASP A 201 14.05 14.95 -1.54
C ASP A 201 14.91 15.43 -0.37
N GLY A 202 16.06 14.79 -0.18
CA GLY A 202 17.01 15.14 0.87
C GLY A 202 17.55 13.96 1.68
N ILE A 203 16.94 12.77 1.60
CA ILE A 203 17.55 11.54 2.11
C ILE A 203 18.01 10.73 0.90
N ALA A 204 19.16 11.09 0.36
CA ALA A 204 19.88 10.18 -0.52
C ALA A 204 20.21 8.94 0.30
N PHE A 205 19.48 7.84 0.07
CA PHE A 205 19.90 6.54 0.58
C PHE A 205 21.22 6.23 -0.11
N ILE A 206 22.32 6.52 0.58
CA ILE A 206 23.64 6.04 0.19
C ILE A 206 23.50 4.51 0.16
N ASP A 207 23.79 3.93 -1.00
CA ASP A 207 23.62 2.52 -1.35
C ASP A 207 23.76 1.59 -0.13
N ALA A 208 22.81 0.68 0.07
CA ALA A 208 22.79 -0.25 1.20
C ALA A 208 24.00 -1.21 1.24
N GLY A 209 24.87 -1.18 0.22
CA GLY A 209 26.15 -1.87 0.18
C GLY A 209 27.34 -1.06 0.69
N ALA A 210 27.22 0.26 0.87
CA ALA A 210 28.24 1.07 1.49
C ALA A 210 28.06 0.99 3.01
N ALA A 211 29.03 0.40 3.71
CA ALA A 211 29.07 0.41 5.16
C ALA A 211 28.96 1.87 5.64
N GLN A 212 27.83 2.24 6.23
CA GLN A 212 27.70 3.54 6.87
C GLN A 212 28.50 3.51 8.16
N ILE A 213 29.48 4.39 8.24
CA ILE A 213 30.21 4.64 9.48
C ILE A 213 29.22 5.32 10.42
N ILE A 214 28.81 4.61 11.47
CA ILE A 214 27.99 5.21 12.53
C ILE A 214 28.96 5.90 13.47
N ASP A 215 29.25 7.19 13.19
CA ASP A 215 30.27 7.93 13.93
C ASP A 215 29.93 8.16 15.41
N GLU A 216 28.65 8.02 15.82
CA GLU A 216 28.22 8.34 17.19
C GLU A 216 27.08 7.44 17.69
N ALA A 217 27.31 6.12 17.78
CA ALA A 217 26.32 5.22 18.36
C ALA A 217 26.27 5.37 19.89
N ARG A 218 25.15 5.83 20.45
CA ARG A 218 24.93 5.95 21.91
C ARG A 218 23.95 4.93 22.45
N CYS A 219 24.34 4.23 23.52
CA CYS A 219 23.47 3.26 24.16
C CYS A 219 22.35 3.95 24.94
N GLN A 220 21.10 3.58 24.65
CA GLN A 220 19.92 4.13 25.32
C GLN A 220 19.68 3.54 26.73
N VAL A 221 20.61 2.73 27.26
CA VAL A 221 20.53 2.16 28.61
C VAL A 221 21.48 2.90 29.55
N CYS A 222 22.78 2.95 29.23
CA CYS A 222 23.77 3.66 30.05
C CYS A 222 24.00 5.13 29.63
N GLY A 223 23.64 5.51 28.40
CA GLY A 223 23.85 6.85 27.86
C GLY A 223 25.26 7.11 27.29
N GLU A 224 26.15 6.13 27.35
CA GLU A 224 27.54 6.21 26.86
C GLU A 224 27.66 5.87 25.37
N ASP A 225 28.75 6.32 24.76
CA ASP A 225 29.12 5.96 23.38
C ASP A 225 29.50 4.47 23.30
N ILE A 226 29.13 3.82 22.19
CA ILE A 226 29.37 2.40 21.95
C ILE A 226 30.63 2.25 21.10
N LEU A 227 31.77 2.07 21.77
CA LEU A 227 33.07 1.91 21.11
C LEU A 227 33.37 0.45 20.72
N SER A 228 32.79 -0.52 21.44
CA SER A 228 32.95 -1.95 21.18
C SER A 228 31.67 -2.72 21.51
N ASP A 229 31.61 -3.98 21.07
CA ASP A 229 30.57 -4.94 21.45
C ASP A 229 29.14 -4.44 21.23
N MET A 230 28.95 -3.72 20.12
CA MET A 230 27.68 -3.17 19.70
C MET A 230 26.74 -4.29 19.25
N VAL A 231 25.47 -4.19 19.66
CA VAL A 231 24.38 -5.00 19.15
C VAL A 231 23.21 -4.14 18.71
N PHE A 232 22.47 -4.60 17.73
CA PHE A 232 21.25 -3.92 17.25
C PHE A 232 20.01 -4.68 17.67
N CYS A 233 19.00 -3.96 18.16
CA CYS A 233 17.67 -4.54 18.33
C CYS A 233 17.18 -5.11 16.98
N ARG A 234 16.74 -6.37 16.95
CA ARG A 234 16.31 -7.00 15.69
C ARG A 234 15.13 -6.28 15.04
N ARG A 235 14.24 -5.70 15.86
CA ARG A 235 13.01 -5.02 15.46
C ARG A 235 13.23 -3.56 15.05
N CYS A 236 13.72 -2.73 15.96
CA CYS A 236 13.81 -1.27 15.72
C CYS A 236 15.21 -0.78 15.31
N LYS A 237 16.20 -1.68 15.23
CA LYS A 237 17.59 -1.37 14.86
C LYS A 237 18.28 -0.32 15.73
N THR A 238 17.81 -0.13 16.97
CA THR A 238 18.50 0.73 17.94
C THR A 238 19.77 0.04 18.45
N PRO A 239 20.92 0.75 18.51
CA PRO A 239 22.17 0.20 19.01
C PRO A 239 22.20 0.14 20.55
N HIS A 240 22.84 -0.90 21.08
CA HIS A 240 23.08 -1.11 22.51
C HIS A 240 24.47 -1.73 22.72
N HIS A 241 25.09 -1.55 23.88
CA HIS A 241 26.16 -2.46 24.31
C HIS A 241 25.59 -3.84 24.57
N ILE A 242 26.36 -4.89 24.26
CA ILE A 242 25.98 -6.28 24.56
C ILE A 242 25.63 -6.48 26.04
N GLU A 243 26.41 -5.86 26.95
CA GLU A 243 26.20 -5.96 28.39
C GLU A 243 24.90 -5.28 28.81
N CYS A 244 24.64 -4.07 28.29
CA CYS A 244 23.39 -3.35 28.54
C CYS A 244 22.17 -4.12 28.01
N TRP A 245 22.30 -4.82 26.88
CA TRP A 245 21.25 -5.68 26.36
C TRP A 245 20.94 -6.84 27.31
N HIS A 246 21.97 -7.53 27.81
CA HIS A 246 21.79 -8.62 28.77
C HIS A 246 21.25 -8.14 30.11
N TYR A 247 21.72 -7.00 30.60
CA TYR A 247 21.24 -6.38 31.83
C TYR A 247 19.76 -6.01 31.74
N ASN A 248 19.33 -5.36 30.65
CA ASN A 248 17.95 -4.92 30.49
C ASN A 248 17.01 -6.07 30.01
N GLY A 249 17.56 -7.13 29.42
CA GLY A 249 16.85 -8.31 28.93
C GLY A 249 15.98 -8.09 27.67
N SER A 250 15.81 -6.85 27.24
CA SER A 250 15.04 -6.45 26.05
C SER A 250 15.47 -5.07 25.55
N CYS A 251 15.01 -4.66 24.37
CA CYS A 251 15.25 -3.31 23.86
C CYS A 251 14.65 -2.24 24.78
N SER A 252 15.45 -1.22 25.15
CA SER A 252 15.03 -0.13 26.04
C SER A 252 14.15 0.94 25.38
N ILE A 253 13.96 0.87 24.06
CA ILE A 253 13.05 1.79 23.36
C ILE A 253 11.61 1.50 23.74
N PHE A 254 10.92 2.56 24.19
CA PHE A 254 9.52 2.51 24.57
C PHE A 254 8.68 1.90 23.43
N GLY A 255 7.94 0.82 23.73
CA GLY A 255 7.06 0.13 22.79
C GLY A 255 7.70 -0.94 21.90
N CYS A 256 9.04 -1.09 21.90
CA CYS A 256 9.70 -2.12 21.11
C CYS A 256 9.63 -3.51 21.74
N GLN A 257 10.11 -3.65 22.99
CA GLN A 257 10.12 -4.88 23.80
C GLN A 257 10.72 -6.14 23.14
N GLU A 258 11.45 -6.02 22.03
CA GLU A 258 12.12 -7.16 21.39
C GLU A 258 13.24 -7.68 22.31
N THR A 259 13.34 -9.01 22.43
CA THR A 259 14.31 -9.71 23.29
C THR A 259 15.49 -10.29 22.51
N ARG A 260 15.45 -10.22 21.17
CA ARG A 260 16.55 -10.64 20.29
C ARG A 260 17.32 -9.47 19.69
N TYR A 261 18.63 -9.64 19.59
CA TYR A 261 19.53 -8.71 18.94
C TYR A 261 20.24 -9.36 17.75
N SER A 262 20.90 -8.54 16.94
CA SER A 262 21.84 -8.95 15.90
C SER A 262 23.19 -8.26 16.12
N VAL A 263 24.28 -9.02 15.99
CA VAL A 263 25.65 -8.48 16.01
C VAL A 263 25.96 -7.95 14.60
N PRO A 264 26.42 -6.70 14.45
CA PRO A 264 26.86 -6.19 13.15
C PRO A 264 28.09 -6.96 12.68
N MET A 265 28.14 -7.27 11.38
CA MET A 265 29.39 -7.74 10.78
C MET A 265 30.31 -6.54 10.63
N VAL A 266 31.38 -6.52 11.41
CA VAL A 266 32.46 -5.52 11.24
C VAL A 266 33.20 -5.91 9.96
N ALA A 267 33.29 -4.97 9.01
CA ALA A 267 34.15 -5.17 7.86
C ALA A 267 35.60 -5.23 8.36
N ASP A 268 36.37 -6.24 7.93
CA ASP A 268 37.78 -6.33 8.25
C ASP A 268 38.45 -5.00 7.87
N SER A 269 39.14 -4.38 8.82
CA SER A 269 39.88 -3.14 8.57
C SER A 269 40.82 -3.38 7.39
N VAL A 270 40.70 -2.59 6.32
CA VAL A 270 41.66 -2.62 5.23
C VAL A 270 42.99 -2.22 5.84
N THR A 271 43.84 -3.21 6.11
CA THR A 271 45.19 -2.98 6.61
C THR A 271 45.90 -2.16 5.55
N GLU A 272 46.04 -0.85 5.79
CA GLU A 272 46.84 0.02 4.93
C GLU A 272 48.21 -0.62 4.83
N THR A 273 48.47 -1.26 3.69
CA THR A 273 49.75 -1.87 3.39
C THR A 273 50.65 -0.68 3.13
N SER A 274 51.32 -0.20 4.19
CA SER A 274 52.34 0.82 4.10
C SER A 274 53.40 0.32 3.12
N SER A 275 53.32 0.80 1.88
CA SER A 275 54.42 0.71 0.93
C SER A 275 55.55 1.55 1.51
N GLU A 276 56.43 0.90 2.27
CA GLU A 276 57.78 1.39 2.51
C GLU A 276 58.42 1.59 1.14
N GLU A 277 58.54 2.85 0.74
CA GLU A 277 59.33 3.25 -0.41
C GLU A 277 60.80 2.90 -0.10
N ASP A 278 61.34 1.98 -0.89
CA ASP A 278 62.77 1.71 -1.02
C ASP A 278 63.49 3.03 -1.39
N GLU A 279 64.06 3.71 -0.39
CA GLU A 279 65.11 4.72 -0.63
C GLU A 279 66.40 3.98 -1.06
N THR A 280 66.76 4.17 -2.33
CA THR A 280 68.07 3.84 -2.90
C THR A 280 68.84 5.10 -3.25
#